data_AF-Q5I5Y3-F1
#
_entry.id   AF-Q5I5Y3-F1
#
_cell.length_a   1.000
_cell.length_b   1.000
_cell.length_c   1.000
_cell.angle_alpha   90.00
_cell.angle_beta   90.00
_cell.angle_gamma   90.00
#
_symmetry.space_group_name_H-M   'P 1'
#
loop_
_entity.id
_entity.type
_entity.pdbx_description
1 polymer ?
#
loop_
_entity_poly.entity_id
_entity_poly.type
_entity_poly.pdbx_seq_one_letter_code
_entity_poly.pdbx_strand_id
1 'polypeptide(L)'
;MHDGDMLPAKIVPRLGKAYVCHGGREHEYHSYEVLCDTKAPGTQKCYVWEHARGGHVPKYALLAGLSDSGDPIYVSRSEIDGERVVGKVHSGHDCAYFPYGGREHQKSSYEVLVMKK
;
A
#
# COMPACT_ATOMS: atom_id res chain seq x y z
N MET A 1 2.85 -11.65 -3.14
CA MET A 1 1.61 -12.44 -3.19
C MET A 1 1.40 -13.13 -1.85
N HIS A 2 0.19 -13.08 -1.30
CA HIS A 2 -0.20 -13.79 -0.07
C HIS A 2 -1.59 -14.38 -0.31
N ASP A 3 -1.76 -15.69 -0.17
CA ASP A 3 -3.06 -16.38 -0.38
C ASP A 3 -3.77 -16.02 -1.70
N GLY A 4 -3.01 -15.82 -2.78
CA GLY A 4 -3.54 -15.40 -4.09
C GLY A 4 -3.58 -13.89 -4.31
N ASP A 5 -3.63 -13.10 -3.23
CA ASP A 5 -3.68 -11.63 -3.30
C ASP A 5 -2.33 -11.02 -3.69
N MET A 6 -2.36 -10.07 -4.62
CA MET A 6 -1.22 -9.18 -4.90
C MET A 6 -1.32 -7.91 -4.06
N LEU A 7 -0.47 -7.81 -3.03
CA LEU A 7 -0.55 -6.80 -1.99
C LEU A 7 0.64 -5.83 -2.01
N PRO A 8 0.42 -4.52 -1.77
CA PRO A 8 1.51 -3.60 -1.49
C PRO A 8 2.15 -3.90 -0.12
N ALA A 9 3.45 -3.63 -0.01
CA ALA A 9 4.23 -3.98 1.17
C ALA A 9 5.07 -2.81 1.73
N LYS A 10 5.27 -2.81 3.04
CA LYS A 10 6.30 -2.01 3.72
C LYS A 10 7.63 -2.76 3.64
N ILE A 11 8.69 -2.13 3.12
CA ILE A 11 10.04 -2.72 3.09
C ILE A 11 10.83 -2.20 4.28
N VAL A 12 11.53 -3.10 4.97
CA VAL A 12 12.50 -2.76 6.03
C VAL A 12 13.89 -3.19 5.56
N PRO A 13 14.65 -2.31 4.86
CA PRO A 13 15.91 -2.68 4.21
C PRO A 13 16.93 -3.30 5.16
N ARG A 14 17.00 -2.80 6.41
CA ARG A 14 17.92 -3.32 7.44
C ARG A 14 17.68 -4.79 7.77
N LEU A 15 16.45 -5.28 7.59
CA LEU A 15 16.09 -6.67 7.82
C LEU A 15 16.07 -7.49 6.53
N GLY A 16 16.18 -6.85 5.36
CA GLY A 16 16.03 -7.52 4.06
C GLY A 16 14.64 -8.17 3.89
N LYS A 17 13.60 -7.55 4.47
CA LYS A 17 12.24 -8.09 4.52
C LYS A 17 11.21 -7.06 4.05
N ALA A 18 10.16 -7.55 3.39
CA ALA A 18 8.93 -6.83 3.11
C ALA A 18 7.80 -7.37 3.97
N TYR A 19 6.84 -6.51 4.32
CA TYR A 19 5.73 -6.83 5.20
C TYR A 19 4.40 -6.41 4.58
N VAL A 20 3.42 -7.30 4.60
CA VAL A 20 2.05 -7.07 4.07
C VAL A 20 1.00 -7.29 5.15
N CYS A 21 -0.16 -6.68 4.96
CA CYS A 21 -1.35 -6.89 5.77
C CYS A 21 -2.26 -7.94 5.17
N HIS A 22 -2.62 -8.97 5.95
CA HIS A 22 -3.67 -9.90 5.57
C HIS A 22 -4.28 -10.59 6.79
N GLY A 23 -5.62 -10.70 6.84
CA GLY A 23 -6.33 -11.43 7.90
C GLY A 23 -6.06 -10.92 9.32
N GLY A 24 -5.91 -9.60 9.51
CA GLY A 24 -5.63 -9.01 10.83
C GLY A 24 -4.17 -9.09 11.29
N ARG A 25 -3.25 -9.62 10.47
CA ARG A 25 -1.84 -9.81 10.81
C ARG A 25 -0.88 -9.16 9.81
N GLU A 26 0.33 -8.90 10.29
CA GLU A 26 1.48 -8.55 9.46
C GLU A 26 2.24 -9.83 9.07
N HIS A 27 2.50 -10.01 7.78
CA HIS A 27 3.19 -11.18 7.23
C HIS A 27 4.49 -10.76 6.55
N GLU A 28 5.57 -11.49 6.77
CA GLU A 28 6.90 -11.17 6.24
C GLU A 28 7.28 -11.95 4.99
N TYR A 29 8.05 -11.31 4.11
CA TYR A 29 8.48 -11.84 2.82
C TYR A 29 9.92 -11.45 2.51
N HIS A 30 10.66 -12.39 1.90
CA HIS A 30 12.04 -12.19 1.42
C HIS A 30 12.12 -11.93 -0.09
N SER A 31 11.09 -12.34 -0.85
CA SER A 31 10.98 -12.08 -2.29
C SER A 31 9.83 -11.11 -2.53
N TYR A 32 10.11 -10.02 -3.23
CA TYR A 32 9.16 -8.95 -3.49
C TYR A 32 9.60 -8.12 -4.70
N GLU A 33 8.67 -7.35 -5.24
CA GLU A 33 8.93 -6.36 -6.29
C GLU A 33 8.89 -4.96 -5.68
N VAL A 34 9.64 -4.02 -6.27
CA VAL A 34 9.72 -2.63 -5.79
C VAL A 34 9.18 -1.71 -6.87
N LEU A 35 8.19 -0.90 -6.53
CA LEU A 35 7.74 0.19 -7.40
C LEU A 35 8.81 1.28 -7.46
N CYS A 36 9.40 1.46 -8.63
CA CYS A 36 10.43 2.47 -8.87
C CYS A 36 9.86 3.63 -9.69
N ASP A 37 9.80 4.83 -9.10
CA ASP A 37 9.56 6.07 -9.84
C ASP A 37 10.89 6.55 -10.44
N THR A 38 11.24 5.97 -11.59
CA THR A 38 12.55 6.16 -12.21
C THR A 38 12.66 7.56 -12.82
N LYS A 39 13.51 8.40 -12.22
CA LYS A 39 13.90 9.71 -12.76
C LYS A 39 14.91 9.54 -13.90
N ALA A 40 14.49 9.02 -15.04
CA ALA A 40 15.31 9.16 -16.25
C ALA A 40 15.51 10.67 -16.53
N PRO A 41 16.67 11.10 -17.04
CA PRO A 41 16.89 12.51 -17.36
C PRO A 41 15.77 13.06 -18.24
N GLY A 42 15.09 14.11 -17.78
CA GLY A 42 13.94 14.71 -18.47
C GLY A 42 12.57 14.15 -18.08
N THR A 43 12.46 13.15 -17.18
CA THR A 43 11.15 12.70 -16.67
C THR A 43 10.74 13.44 -15.41
N GLN A 44 9.46 13.84 -15.34
CA GLN A 44 8.87 14.39 -14.13
C GLN A 44 8.41 13.25 -13.21
N LYS A 45 8.34 13.51 -11.90
CA LYS A 45 7.74 12.61 -10.90
C LYS A 45 6.35 12.13 -11.37
N CYS A 46 6.19 10.82 -11.50
CA CYS A 46 4.96 10.23 -12.05
C CYS A 46 3.85 10.09 -11.00
N TYR A 47 4.17 10.15 -9.71
CA TYR A 47 3.19 9.88 -8.65
C TYR A 47 3.14 10.96 -7.56
N VAL A 48 1.94 11.19 -7.04
CA VAL A 48 1.69 12.04 -5.87
C VAL A 48 0.85 11.29 -4.83
N TRP A 49 0.91 11.73 -3.58
CA TRP A 49 0.08 11.19 -2.50
C TRP A 49 -1.10 12.12 -2.32
N GLU A 50 -2.32 11.58 -2.39
CA GLU A 50 -3.56 12.34 -2.24
C GLU A 50 -4.32 11.86 -1.01
N HIS A 51 -4.82 12.81 -0.20
CA HIS A 51 -5.54 12.48 1.02
C HIS A 51 -6.89 11.83 0.71
N ALA A 52 -7.22 10.77 1.44
CA ALA A 52 -8.49 10.08 1.34
C ALA A 52 -8.94 9.55 2.71
N ARG A 53 -10.21 9.14 2.78
CA ARG A 53 -10.81 8.62 4.01
C ARG A 53 -11.98 7.70 3.72
N GLY A 54 -12.35 6.85 4.69
CA GLY A 54 -13.61 6.11 4.66
C GLY A 54 -13.75 5.17 3.46
N GLY A 55 -12.66 4.52 3.02
CA GLY A 55 -12.66 3.66 1.84
C GLY A 55 -12.57 4.41 0.51
N HIS A 56 -12.57 5.74 0.51
CA HIS A 56 -12.43 6.52 -0.71
C HIS A 56 -11.08 6.25 -1.41
N VAL A 57 -11.14 6.10 -2.73
CA VAL A 57 -9.99 5.94 -3.62
C VAL A 57 -10.09 7.03 -4.71
N PRO A 58 -9.14 7.98 -4.76
CA PRO A 58 -9.14 9.02 -5.79
C PRO A 58 -8.96 8.46 -7.21
N LYS A 59 -9.33 9.26 -8.21
CA LYS A 59 -9.08 8.90 -9.62
C LYS A 59 -7.58 8.76 -9.86
N TYR A 60 -7.22 7.84 -10.77
CA TYR A 60 -5.82 7.55 -11.12
C TYR A 60 -4.99 6.96 -9.97
N ALA A 61 -5.64 6.45 -8.93
CA ALA A 61 -4.98 5.65 -7.90
C ALA A 61 -4.25 4.46 -8.54
N LEU A 62 -3.04 4.19 -8.06
CA LEU A 62 -2.23 3.09 -8.54
C LEU A 62 -2.80 1.77 -8.01
N LEU A 63 -3.26 0.92 -8.94
CA LEU A 63 -3.66 -0.45 -8.67
C LEU A 63 -2.41 -1.28 -8.34
N ALA A 64 -2.33 -1.76 -7.10
CA ALA A 64 -1.24 -2.63 -6.65
C ALA A 64 -1.48 -4.10 -7.07
N GLY A 65 -2.74 -4.50 -7.17
CA GLY A 65 -3.13 -5.86 -7.48
C GLY A 65 -4.63 -6.08 -7.32
N LEU A 66 -5.02 -7.34 -7.36
CA LEU A 66 -6.37 -7.82 -7.12
C LEU A 66 -6.36 -8.78 -5.92
N SER A 67 -7.46 -8.83 -5.19
CA SER A 67 -7.72 -9.91 -4.24
C SER A 67 -8.05 -11.21 -4.98
N ASP A 68 -8.11 -12.33 -4.25
CA ASP A 68 -8.57 -13.63 -4.74
C ASP A 68 -10.02 -13.57 -5.28
N SER A 69 -10.87 -12.68 -4.73
CA SER A 69 -12.23 -12.39 -5.22
C SER A 69 -12.26 -11.46 -6.45
N GLY A 70 -11.11 -10.95 -6.89
CA GLY A 70 -10.99 -10.02 -8.01
C GLY A 70 -11.22 -8.55 -7.65
N ASP A 71 -11.28 -8.22 -6.36
CA ASP A 71 -11.47 -6.84 -5.91
C ASP A 71 -10.18 -6.03 -6.03
N PRO A 72 -10.24 -4.77 -6.52
CA PRO A 72 -9.07 -3.91 -6.62
C PRO A 72 -8.41 -3.60 -5.28
N ILE A 73 -7.08 -3.64 -5.26
CA ILE A 73 -6.25 -3.26 -4.11
C ILE A 73 -5.32 -2.11 -4.50
N TYR A 74 -5.36 -1.01 -3.75
CA TYR A 74 -4.59 0.21 -4.04
C TYR A 74 -3.48 0.48 -3.02
N VAL A 75 -2.43 1.15 -3.47
CA VAL A 75 -1.32 1.57 -2.62
C VAL A 75 -1.75 2.75 -1.74
N SER A 76 -1.56 2.62 -0.43
CA SER A 76 -1.85 3.68 0.54
C SER A 76 -0.70 3.91 1.50
N ARG A 77 -0.76 5.02 2.24
CA ARG A 77 0.18 5.38 3.31
C ARG A 77 -0.54 6.05 4.46
N SER A 78 -0.07 5.82 5.69
CA SER A 78 -0.49 6.57 6.87
C SER A 78 0.65 6.65 7.89
N GLU A 79 0.46 7.45 8.94
CA GLU A 79 1.38 7.52 10.08
C GLU A 79 0.92 6.58 11.20
N ILE A 80 1.84 5.74 11.68
CA ILE A 80 1.66 4.80 12.81
C ILE A 80 2.88 4.93 13.70
N ASP A 81 2.67 5.29 14.97
CA ASP A 81 3.72 5.49 15.97
C ASP A 81 4.88 6.38 15.50
N GLY A 82 4.56 7.45 14.77
CA GLY A 82 5.52 8.42 14.22
C GLY A 82 6.24 7.95 12.95
N GLU A 83 5.96 6.75 12.45
CA GLU A 83 6.51 6.23 11.20
C GLU A 83 5.50 6.29 10.05
N ARG A 84 5.99 6.61 8.86
CA ARG A 84 5.19 6.56 7.63
C ARG A 84 5.18 5.14 7.08
N VAL A 85 4.02 4.49 7.17
CA VAL A 85 3.82 3.09 6.79
C VAL A 85 3.03 3.01 5.50
N VAL A 86 3.53 2.23 4.54
CA VAL A 86 2.81 1.87 3.31
C VAL A 86 1.90 0.67 3.61
N GLY A 87 0.69 0.71 3.07
CA GLY A 87 -0.33 -0.31 3.25
C GLY A 87 -1.28 -0.39 2.06
N LYS A 88 -2.47 -0.95 2.29
CA LYS A 88 -3.47 -1.20 1.24
C LYS A 88 -4.82 -0.55 1.52
N VAL A 89 -5.50 -0.13 0.46
CA VAL A 89 -6.95 0.10 0.46
C VAL A 89 -7.60 -1.00 -0.37
N HIS A 90 -8.52 -1.75 0.22
CA HIS A 90 -9.28 -2.79 -0.46
C HIS A 90 -10.60 -2.19 -0.95
N SER A 91 -10.91 -2.32 -2.24
CA SER A 91 -12.20 -1.90 -2.78
C SER A 91 -13.35 -2.58 -2.03
N GLY A 92 -14.37 -1.82 -1.64
CA GLY A 92 -15.51 -2.32 -0.87
C GLY A 92 -15.34 -2.28 0.64
N HIS A 93 -14.14 -1.97 1.16
CA HIS A 93 -13.93 -1.69 2.58
C HIS A 93 -13.94 -0.18 2.86
N ASP A 94 -14.20 0.21 4.10
CA ASP A 94 -14.34 1.61 4.54
C ASP A 94 -13.06 2.18 5.19
N CYS A 95 -11.92 1.50 5.05
CA CYS A 95 -10.65 1.90 5.65
C CYS A 95 -9.43 1.44 4.84
N ALA A 96 -8.25 1.87 5.29
CA ALA A 96 -6.96 1.37 4.83
C ALA A 96 -6.28 0.51 5.92
N TYR A 97 -5.45 -0.44 5.48
CA TYR A 97 -4.80 -1.44 6.33
C TYR A 97 -3.27 -1.34 6.24
N PHE A 98 -2.57 -1.34 7.38
CA PHE A 98 -1.13 -1.06 7.46
C PHE A 98 -0.37 -2.07 8.33
N PRO A 99 0.75 -2.63 7.84
CA PRO A 99 1.45 -3.69 8.55
C PRO A 99 2.39 -3.03 9.55
N TYR A 100 2.19 -3.29 10.84
CA TYR A 100 3.03 -2.71 11.88
C TYR A 100 3.00 -3.52 13.18
N GLY A 101 4.18 -3.82 13.74
CA GLY A 101 4.32 -4.46 15.05
C GLY A 101 3.67 -5.85 15.11
N GLY A 102 3.70 -6.62 14.03
CA GLY A 102 3.09 -7.95 13.94
C GLY A 102 1.58 -7.96 13.69
N ARG A 103 0.95 -6.79 13.51
CA ARG A 103 -0.50 -6.66 13.32
C ARG A 103 -0.86 -5.85 12.08
N GLU A 104 -2.08 -6.07 11.60
CA GLU A 104 -2.73 -5.20 10.63
C GLU A 104 -3.48 -4.07 11.36
N HIS A 105 -3.13 -2.83 11.06
CA HIS A 105 -3.75 -1.65 11.66
C HIS A 105 -4.71 -1.01 10.68
N GLN A 106 -5.93 -0.74 11.14
CA GLN A 106 -6.96 -0.04 10.35
C GLN A 106 -6.89 1.46 10.58
N LYS A 107 -6.93 2.26 9.52
CA LYS A 107 -7.03 3.73 9.60
C LYS A 107 -8.13 4.21 8.68
N SER A 108 -9.00 5.06 9.22
CA SER A 108 -10.07 5.71 8.45
C SER A 108 -9.59 6.89 7.61
N SER A 109 -8.39 7.43 7.90
CA SER A 109 -7.76 8.53 7.17
C SER A 109 -6.34 8.15 6.77
N TYR A 110 -6.01 8.40 5.51
CA TYR A 110 -4.80 7.91 4.85
C TYR A 110 -4.51 8.73 3.59
N GLU A 111 -3.39 8.44 2.95
CA GLU A 111 -3.07 8.92 1.60
C GLU A 111 -3.10 7.75 0.62
N VAL A 112 -3.52 8.01 -0.62
CA VAL A 112 -3.48 7.06 -1.73
C VAL A 112 -2.44 7.51 -2.74
N LEU A 113 -1.65 6.59 -3.28
CA LEU A 113 -0.69 6.90 -4.33
C LEU A 113 -1.43 7.03 -5.66
N VAL A 114 -1.37 8.20 -6.29
CA VAL A 114 -2.06 8.50 -7.55
C VAL A 114 -1.06 8.91 -8.63
N MET A 115 -1.37 8.56 -9.87
CA MET A 115 -0.60 9.00 -11.04
C MET A 115 -0.85 10.50 -11.28
N LYS A 116 0.24 11.26 -11.42
CA LYS A 116 0.20 12.68 -11.73
C LYS A 116 -0.16 12.86 -13.21
N LYS A 117 -1.10 13.78 -13.48
CA LYS A 117 -1.43 14.23 -14.84
C LYS A 117 -0.34 15.10 -15.44
#